data_AF-Q9BT66-F1
#
_entry.id   AF-Q9BT66-F1
#
_cell.length_a   1.000
_cell.length_b   1.000
_cell.length_c   1.000
_cell.angle_alpha   90.00
_cell.angle_beta   90.00
_cell.angle_gamma   90.00
#
_symmetry.space_group_name_H-M   'P 1'
#
loop_
_entity.id
_entity.type
_entity.pdbx_description
1 polymer ?
#
loop_
_entity_poly.entity_id
_entity_poly.type
_entity_poly.pdbx_seq_one_letter_code
_entity_poly.pdbx_strand_id
1 'polypeptide(L)'
;DDPSIIPILYDHEHATFEDILEEIERKLNVYHKGAKIWKMLIFCQGGPGHLYLLKNKVATFAKVEKEEDMIHFWKRLSRLMSKVNPEPNVIHIMGCYILGNPNGEKLFQNLRTLMTPYRVTFESPLELSAQGKQMIETYFDFRLYRLWKSRQHSKLLDFDDVL
;
A
#
# COMPACT_ATOMS: atom_id res chain seq x y z
N ASP A 1 -17.59 8.96 6.30
CA ASP A 1 -16.38 8.19 6.64
C ASP A 1 -16.78 6.83 7.18
N ASP A 2 -16.32 5.78 6.50
CA ASP A 2 -16.50 4.39 6.95
C ASP A 2 -15.48 4.11 8.08
N PRO A 3 -15.92 3.82 9.33
CA PRO A 3 -15.03 3.64 10.46
C PRO A 3 -14.15 2.38 10.34
N SER A 4 -14.42 1.49 9.38
CA SER A 4 -13.59 0.33 9.08
C SER A 4 -12.36 0.67 8.23
N ILE A 5 -12.30 1.87 7.65
CA ILE A 5 -11.15 2.35 6.90
C ILE A 5 -10.18 3.04 7.85
N ILE A 6 -9.03 2.41 8.04
CA ILE A 6 -7.98 2.88 8.96
C ILE A 6 -6.88 3.56 8.13
N PRO A 7 -6.77 4.90 8.14
CA PRO A 7 -5.71 5.59 7.42
C PRO A 7 -4.37 5.43 8.13
N ILE A 8 -3.34 5.11 7.35
CA ILE A 8 -1.95 5.01 7.78
C ILE A 8 -1.19 6.13 7.07
N LEU A 9 -0.65 7.06 7.86
CA LEU A 9 0.15 8.19 7.37
C LEU A 9 1.57 8.01 7.88
N TYR A 10 2.53 8.17 6.98
CA TYR A 10 3.95 8.13 7.31
C TYR A 10 4.71 9.12 6.42
N ASP A 11 5.87 9.56 6.90
CA ASP A 11 6.78 10.41 6.14
C ASP A 11 7.51 9.58 5.08
N HIS A 12 7.20 9.81 3.81
CA HIS A 12 7.80 9.04 2.70
C HIS A 12 9.33 9.19 2.57
N GLU A 13 9.89 10.29 3.10
CA GLU A 13 11.32 10.56 3.03
C GLU A 13 12.09 10.01 4.24
N HIS A 14 11.50 10.14 5.44
CA HIS A 14 12.20 9.87 6.69
C HIS A 14 11.75 8.61 7.43
N ALA A 15 10.56 8.07 7.13
CA ALA A 15 10.09 6.86 7.80
C ALA A 15 10.91 5.64 7.41
N THR A 16 10.96 4.68 8.32
CA THR A 16 11.48 3.34 8.09
C THR A 16 10.36 2.35 7.85
N PHE A 17 10.71 1.15 7.39
CA PHE A 17 9.73 0.05 7.29
C PHE A 17 9.14 -0.33 8.65
N GLU A 18 9.90 -0.21 9.72
CA GLU A 18 9.41 -0.52 11.07
C GLU A 18 8.39 0.53 11.52
N ASP A 19 8.64 1.82 11.28
CA ASP A 19 7.69 2.89 11.63
C ASP A 19 6.32 2.66 10.98
N ILE A 20 6.30 2.22 9.72
CA ILE A 20 5.06 1.89 9.00
C ILE A 20 4.36 0.69 9.66
N LEU A 21 5.09 -0.36 10.01
CA LEU A 21 4.54 -1.57 10.62
C LEU A 21 3.99 -1.30 12.02
N GLU A 22 4.73 -0.54 12.83
CA GLU A 22 4.31 -0.13 14.17
C GLU A 22 3.06 0.74 14.11
N GLU A 23 2.98 1.68 13.15
CA GLU A 23 1.78 2.51 12.99
C GLU A 23 0.56 1.68 12.58
N ILE A 24 0.72 0.71 11.66
CA ILE A 24 -0.35 -0.23 11.30
C ILE A 24 -0.79 -1.03 12.54
N GLU A 25 0.14 -1.65 13.26
CA GLU A 25 -0.17 -2.46 14.43
C GLU A 25 -0.84 -1.64 15.54
N ARG A 26 -0.36 -0.42 15.78
CA ARG A 26 -0.95 0.52 16.75
C ARG A 26 -2.37 0.88 16.36
N LYS A 27 -2.61 1.26 15.10
CA LYS A 27 -3.95 1.66 14.62
C LYS A 27 -4.94 0.49 14.62
N LEU A 28 -4.50 -0.71 14.27
CA LEU A 28 -5.32 -1.93 14.38
C LEU A 28 -5.73 -2.17 15.83
N ASN A 29 -4.80 -2.04 16.79
CA ASN A 29 -5.10 -2.23 18.20
C ASN A 29 -6.05 -1.17 18.77
N VAL A 30 -5.96 0.08 18.30
CA VAL A 30 -6.91 1.15 18.64
C VAL A 30 -8.30 0.86 18.09
N TYR A 31 -8.39 0.37 16.84
CA TYR A 31 -9.66 -0.01 16.23
C TYR A 31 -10.33 -1.17 17.00
N HIS A 32 -9.60 -2.26 17.21
CA HIS A 32 -10.01 -3.37 18.06
C HIS A 32 -8.79 -4.24 18.39
N LYS A 33 -8.56 -4.54 19.67
CA LYS A 33 -7.43 -5.38 20.08
C LYS A 33 -7.46 -6.74 19.36
N GLY A 34 -6.37 -7.08 18.68
CA GLY A 34 -6.27 -8.31 17.90
C GLY A 34 -6.94 -8.26 16.51
N ALA A 35 -7.41 -7.08 16.05
CA ALA A 35 -7.86 -6.90 14.68
C ALA A 35 -6.77 -7.29 13.67
N LYS A 36 -7.21 -7.82 12.53
CA LYS A 36 -6.36 -8.24 11.41
C LYS A 36 -6.88 -7.66 10.12
N ILE A 37 -5.96 -7.41 9.19
CA ILE A 37 -6.25 -6.83 7.89
C ILE A 37 -6.86 -7.89 6.99
N TRP A 38 -7.99 -7.57 6.36
CA TRP A 38 -8.52 -8.33 5.23
C TRP A 38 -8.15 -7.70 3.89
N LYS A 39 -8.40 -6.40 3.76
CA LYS A 39 -8.11 -5.64 2.55
C LYS A 39 -7.29 -4.40 2.90
N MET A 40 -6.21 -4.18 2.15
CA MET A 40 -5.34 -3.02 2.29
C MET A 40 -5.21 -2.33 0.94
N LEU A 41 -5.06 -1.02 0.94
CA LEU A 41 -4.61 -0.26 -0.22
C LEU A 41 -3.27 0.40 0.11
N ILE A 42 -2.30 0.23 -0.77
CA ILE A 42 -1.03 0.91 -0.76
C ILE A 42 -1.03 1.88 -1.94
N PHE A 43 -1.14 3.17 -1.63
CA PHE A 43 -1.02 4.23 -2.62
C PHE A 43 0.44 4.68 -2.70
N CYS A 44 1.13 4.39 -3.80
CA CYS A 44 2.56 4.63 -3.91
C CYS A 44 3.00 5.00 -5.32
N GLN A 45 4.16 5.67 -5.42
CA GLN A 45 4.82 5.93 -6.69
C GLN A 45 5.50 4.68 -7.24
N GLY A 46 5.78 4.66 -8.53
CA GLY A 46 6.44 3.53 -9.19
C GLY A 46 6.29 3.57 -10.70
N GLY A 47 6.59 2.45 -11.34
CA GLY A 47 6.46 2.27 -12.77
C GLY A 47 6.41 0.79 -13.14
N PRO A 48 6.49 0.45 -14.43
CA PRO A 48 6.41 -0.94 -14.87
C PRO A 48 7.46 -1.83 -14.16
N GLY A 49 6.98 -2.77 -13.35
CA GLY A 49 7.80 -3.74 -12.62
C GLY A 49 8.42 -3.29 -11.29
N HIS A 50 8.09 -2.09 -10.78
CA HIS A 50 8.62 -1.62 -9.50
C HIS A 50 7.71 -0.62 -8.78
N LEU A 51 7.86 -0.52 -7.46
CA LEU A 51 7.15 0.46 -6.62
C LEU A 51 8.09 1.07 -5.56
N TYR A 52 7.70 2.23 -5.03
CA TYR A 52 8.40 2.93 -3.95
C TYR A 52 7.49 3.07 -2.74
N LEU A 53 7.71 2.26 -1.70
CA LEU A 53 7.08 2.49 -0.40
C LEU A 53 7.74 3.67 0.32
N LEU A 54 9.06 3.80 0.20
CA LEU A 54 9.86 4.90 0.71
C LEU A 54 10.72 5.46 -0.43
N LYS A 55 11.05 6.75 -0.38
CA LYS A 55 11.72 7.49 -1.47
C LYS A 55 12.95 6.77 -2.05
N ASN A 56 13.74 6.16 -1.16
CA ASN A 56 14.99 5.49 -1.53
C ASN A 56 14.91 3.95 -1.48
N LYS A 57 13.70 3.38 -1.44
CA LYS A 57 13.45 1.94 -1.35
C LYS A 57 12.64 1.45 -2.54
N VAL A 58 13.35 1.22 -3.66
CA VAL A 58 12.78 0.64 -4.88
C VAL A 58 12.49 -0.84 -4.65
N ALA A 59 11.23 -1.25 -4.62
CA ALA A 59 10.86 -2.66 -4.59
C ALA A 59 10.73 -3.19 -6.04
N THR A 60 11.59 -4.14 -6.39
CA THR A 60 11.54 -4.91 -7.64
C THR A 60 11.47 -6.40 -7.33
N PHE A 61 11.09 -7.24 -8.29
CA PHE A 61 11.02 -8.70 -8.08
C PHE A 61 12.34 -9.28 -7.52
N ALA A 62 13.49 -8.78 -7.98
CA ALA A 62 14.81 -9.26 -7.54
C ALA A 62 15.19 -8.74 -6.14
N LYS A 63 14.77 -7.53 -5.78
CA LYS A 63 15.09 -6.93 -4.48
C LYS A 63 14.26 -7.52 -3.35
N VAL A 64 12.98 -7.79 -3.58
CA VAL A 64 12.11 -8.39 -2.56
C VAL A 64 12.50 -9.83 -2.19
N GLU A 65 13.39 -10.45 -2.96
CA GLU A 65 13.98 -11.77 -2.68
C GLU A 65 15.37 -11.72 -2.04
N LYS A 66 16.04 -10.56 -2.06
CA LYS A 66 17.46 -10.44 -1.67
C LYS A 66 17.72 -9.41 -0.57
N GLU A 67 16.94 -8.35 -0.51
CA GLU A 67 17.11 -7.27 0.46
C GLU A 67 16.40 -7.64 1.76
N GLU A 68 17.16 -7.84 2.84
CA GLU A 68 16.66 -8.37 4.11
C GLU A 68 15.59 -7.49 4.76
N ASP A 69 15.73 -6.16 4.65
CA ASP A 69 14.77 -5.20 5.19
C ASP A 69 13.42 -5.26 4.45
N MET A 70 13.44 -5.38 3.12
CA MET A 70 12.22 -5.59 2.32
C MET A 70 11.58 -6.94 2.64
N ILE A 71 12.39 -7.99 2.72
CA ILE A 71 11.93 -9.33 3.10
C ILE A 71 11.27 -9.30 4.48
N HIS A 72 11.91 -8.63 5.43
CA HIS A 72 11.40 -8.49 6.79
C HIS A 72 10.07 -7.74 6.80
N PHE A 73 10.01 -6.60 6.10
CA PHE A 73 8.80 -5.78 6.02
C PHE A 73 7.58 -6.59 5.57
N TRP A 74 7.67 -7.26 4.41
CA TRP A 74 6.54 -8.02 3.86
C TRP A 74 6.18 -9.24 4.71
N LYS A 75 7.18 -9.91 5.31
CA LYS A 75 6.94 -11.01 6.25
C LYS A 75 6.29 -10.54 7.56
N ARG A 76 6.58 -9.33 8.02
CA ARG A 76 5.98 -8.77 9.23
C ARG A 76 4.57 -8.25 8.94
N LEU A 77 4.39 -7.55 7.83
CA LEU A 77 3.07 -7.11 7.34
C LEU A 77 2.11 -8.29 7.18
N SER A 78 2.57 -9.42 6.64
CA SER A 78 1.72 -10.60 6.47
C SER A 78 1.15 -11.12 7.80
N ARG A 79 1.87 -10.98 8.92
CA ARG A 79 1.39 -11.36 10.27
C ARG A 79 0.26 -10.47 10.79
N LEU A 80 0.06 -9.30 10.20
CA LEU A 80 -1.04 -8.40 10.47
C LEU A 80 -2.28 -8.73 9.62
N MET A 81 -2.14 -9.58 8.61
CA MET A 81 -3.25 -10.07 7.79
C MET A 81 -4.01 -11.21 8.48
N SER A 82 -5.29 -11.36 8.15
CA SER A 82 -6.16 -12.39 8.74
C SER A 82 -5.83 -13.79 8.21
N LYS A 83 -5.93 -14.81 9.07
CA LYS A 83 -5.82 -16.23 8.66
C LYS A 83 -7.18 -16.93 8.53
N VAL A 84 -8.25 -16.26 8.95
CA VAL A 84 -9.57 -16.89 9.14
C VAL A 84 -10.57 -16.51 8.06
N ASN A 85 -10.21 -15.60 7.16
CA ASN A 85 -11.10 -15.19 6.08
C ASN A 85 -11.31 -16.35 5.09
N PRO A 86 -12.56 -16.54 4.59
CA PRO A 86 -12.84 -17.56 3.58
C PRO A 86 -12.08 -17.25 2.28
N GLU A 87 -12.12 -15.98 1.89
CA GLU A 87 -11.40 -15.43 0.75
C GLU A 87 -9.97 -15.00 1.14
N PRO A 88 -9.03 -14.99 0.18
CA PRO A 88 -7.70 -14.42 0.38
C PRO A 88 -7.75 -12.97 0.88
N ASN A 89 -6.70 -12.57 1.60
CA ASN A 89 -6.46 -11.16 1.89
C ASN A 89 -6.02 -10.44 0.61
N VAL A 90 -6.42 -9.18 0.45
CA VAL A 90 -6.14 -8.42 -0.78
C VAL A 90 -5.30 -7.20 -0.44
N ILE A 91 -4.20 -7.01 -1.17
CA ILE A 91 -3.45 -5.76 -1.18
C ILE A 91 -3.61 -5.11 -2.55
N HIS A 92 -4.30 -3.98 -2.58
CA HIS A 92 -4.42 -3.15 -3.77
C HIS A 92 -3.20 -2.22 -3.85
N ILE A 93 -2.48 -2.26 -4.96
CA ILE A 93 -1.40 -1.32 -5.29
C ILE A 93 -1.99 -0.28 -6.24
N MET A 94 -2.00 0.98 -5.83
CA MET A 94 -2.51 2.09 -6.64
C MET A 94 -1.49 3.23 -6.69
N GLY A 95 -1.66 4.15 -7.64
CA GLY A 95 -0.78 5.30 -7.85
C GLY A 95 0.40 5.04 -8.80
N CYS A 96 0.55 3.83 -9.33
CA CYS A 96 1.57 3.48 -10.30
C CYS A 96 1.10 2.42 -11.31
N TYR A 97 1.85 2.25 -12.41
CA TYR A 97 1.57 1.25 -13.45
C TYR A 97 2.50 0.03 -13.33
N ILE A 98 2.45 -0.65 -12.18
CA ILE A 98 3.35 -1.78 -11.88
C ILE A 98 3.21 -2.96 -12.84
N LEU A 99 1.99 -3.27 -13.28
CA LEU A 99 1.71 -4.36 -14.24
C LEU A 99 1.95 -3.96 -15.71
N GLY A 100 2.63 -2.83 -15.97
CA GLY A 100 2.95 -2.41 -17.33
C GLY A 100 3.98 -3.26 -18.07
N ASN A 101 4.60 -4.23 -17.39
CA ASN A 101 5.50 -5.20 -18.00
C ASN A 101 5.48 -6.54 -17.22
N PRO A 102 6.08 -7.62 -17.78
CA PRO A 102 6.11 -8.93 -17.11
C PRO A 102 6.85 -8.97 -15.76
N ASN A 103 7.70 -7.98 -15.46
CA ASN A 103 8.38 -7.92 -14.16
C ASN A 103 7.43 -7.54 -13.03
N GLY A 104 6.33 -6.83 -13.33
CA GLY A 104 5.27 -6.55 -12.36
C GLY A 104 4.60 -7.83 -11.85
N GLU A 105 4.27 -8.75 -12.76
CA GLU A 105 3.69 -10.05 -12.40
C GLU A 105 4.66 -10.90 -11.57
N LYS A 106 5.96 -10.90 -11.94
CA LYS A 106 7.00 -11.57 -11.13
C LYS A 106 7.09 -10.97 -9.73
N LEU A 107 7.06 -9.64 -9.61
CA LEU A 107 7.08 -8.96 -8.32
C LEU A 107 5.87 -9.38 -7.47
N PHE A 108 4.66 -9.36 -8.04
CA PHE A 108 3.46 -9.83 -7.33
C PHE A 108 3.57 -11.29 -6.92
N GLN A 109 4.06 -12.17 -7.79
CA GLN A 109 4.25 -13.57 -7.47
C GLN A 109 5.25 -13.79 -6.32
N ASN A 110 6.36 -13.05 -6.31
CA ASN A 110 7.37 -13.10 -5.26
C ASN A 110 6.80 -12.63 -3.92
N LEU A 111 6.04 -11.53 -3.92
CA LEU A 111 5.36 -11.02 -2.72
C LEU A 111 4.30 -11.99 -2.20
N ARG A 112 3.48 -12.60 -3.06
CA ARG A 112 2.50 -13.63 -2.66
C ARG A 112 3.19 -14.80 -1.97
N THR A 113 4.28 -15.28 -2.56
CA THR A 113 5.10 -16.36 -1.98
C THR A 113 5.64 -15.96 -0.61
N LEU A 114 6.25 -14.77 -0.54
CA LEU A 114 6.85 -14.22 0.67
C LEU A 114 5.87 -14.05 1.84
N MET A 115 4.61 -13.75 1.52
CA MET A 115 3.54 -13.54 2.52
C MET A 115 2.78 -14.83 2.90
N THR A 116 3.22 -16.00 2.45
CA THR A 116 2.71 -17.30 2.92
C THR A 116 2.98 -17.47 4.43
N PRO A 117 2.05 -18.02 5.23
CA PRO A 117 0.81 -18.71 4.87
C PRO A 117 -0.45 -17.83 4.89
N TYR A 118 -0.35 -16.50 4.87
CA TYR A 118 -1.49 -15.60 5.08
C TYR A 118 -2.41 -15.41 3.86
N ARG A 119 -2.30 -16.25 2.81
CA ARG A 119 -3.13 -16.21 1.60
C ARG A 119 -3.40 -14.78 1.10
N VAL A 120 -2.35 -14.10 0.62
CA VAL A 120 -2.46 -12.71 0.13
C VAL A 120 -2.50 -12.71 -1.39
N THR A 121 -3.42 -11.96 -1.98
CA THR A 121 -3.47 -11.59 -3.40
C THR A 121 -3.11 -10.12 -3.58
N PHE A 122 -2.57 -9.80 -4.75
CA PHE A 122 -2.21 -8.45 -5.13
C PHE A 122 -2.99 -8.08 -6.37
N GLU A 123 -3.58 -6.88 -6.32
CA GLU A 123 -4.35 -6.28 -7.41
C GLU A 123 -3.81 -4.89 -7.68
N SER A 124 -3.82 -4.46 -8.95
CA SER A 124 -3.35 -3.13 -9.34
C SER A 124 -4.33 -2.47 -10.31
N PRO A 125 -5.54 -2.11 -9.85
CA PRO A 125 -6.52 -1.45 -10.71
C PRO A 125 -5.96 -0.12 -11.23
N LEU A 126 -6.10 0.12 -12.53
CA LEU A 126 -5.66 1.37 -13.13
C LEU A 126 -6.48 2.53 -12.56
N GLU A 127 -5.81 3.57 -12.05
CA GLU A 127 -6.44 4.70 -11.34
C GLU A 127 -7.60 5.34 -12.14
N LEU A 128 -7.43 5.49 -13.45
CA LEU A 128 -8.42 6.11 -14.34
C LEU A 128 -9.51 5.16 -14.85
N SER A 129 -9.45 3.87 -14.50
CA SER A 129 -10.47 2.89 -14.87
C SER A 129 -11.69 2.97 -13.96
N ALA A 130 -12.83 2.39 -14.38
CA ALA A 130 -14.01 2.28 -13.53
C ALA A 130 -13.72 1.53 -12.21
N GLN A 131 -12.93 0.45 -12.28
CA GLN A 131 -12.48 -0.29 -11.10
C GLN A 131 -11.58 0.56 -10.20
N GLY A 132 -10.65 1.32 -10.79
CA GLY A 132 -9.80 2.25 -10.06
C GLY A 132 -10.62 3.30 -9.31
N LYS A 133 -11.58 3.92 -10.00
CA LYS A 133 -12.51 4.89 -9.40
C LYS A 133 -13.27 4.30 -8.21
N GLN A 134 -13.86 3.11 -8.36
CA GLN A 134 -14.55 2.42 -7.27
C GLN A 134 -13.60 2.20 -6.08
N MET A 135 -12.34 1.86 -6.36
CA MET A 135 -11.37 1.59 -5.30
C MET A 135 -10.95 2.85 -4.55
N ILE A 136 -10.85 3.98 -5.25
CA ILE A 136 -10.63 5.29 -4.63
C ILE A 136 -11.81 5.66 -3.73
N GLU A 137 -13.03 5.51 -4.22
CA GLU A 137 -14.25 5.78 -3.44
C GLU A 137 -14.41 4.85 -2.23
N THR A 138 -13.81 3.67 -2.26
CA THR A 138 -13.80 2.72 -1.13
C THR A 138 -12.83 3.15 -0.02
N TYR A 139 -11.63 3.60 -0.38
CA TYR A 139 -10.55 3.85 0.59
C TYR A 139 -10.33 5.31 0.95
N PHE A 140 -10.82 6.25 0.13
CA PHE A 140 -10.59 7.67 0.30
C PHE A 140 -11.91 8.44 0.26
N ASP A 141 -11.96 9.56 0.99
CA ASP A 141 -12.91 10.60 0.63
C ASP A 141 -12.56 11.11 -0.78
N PHE A 142 -13.50 10.92 -1.72
CA PHE A 142 -13.27 11.22 -3.12
C PHE A 142 -12.96 12.71 -3.38
N ARG A 143 -13.53 13.63 -2.59
CA ARG A 143 -13.28 15.07 -2.74
C ARG A 143 -11.89 15.44 -2.25
N LEU A 144 -11.49 14.94 -1.08
CA LEU A 144 -10.15 15.15 -0.53
C LEU A 144 -9.08 14.52 -1.42
N TYR A 145 -9.33 13.32 -1.94
CA TYR A 145 -8.44 12.66 -2.88
C TYR A 145 -8.22 13.51 -4.14
N ARG A 146 -9.29 14.01 -4.77
CA ARG A 146 -9.19 14.88 -5.96
C ARG A 146 -8.43 16.17 -5.66
N LEU A 147 -8.69 16.79 -4.51
CA LEU A 147 -7.98 18.00 -4.09
C LEU A 147 -6.49 17.71 -3.93
N TRP A 148 -6.12 16.65 -3.20
CA TRP A 148 -4.73 16.24 -3.03
C TRP A 148 -4.05 15.94 -4.37
N LYS A 149 -4.70 15.19 -5.27
CA LYS A 149 -4.17 14.90 -6.61
C LYS A 149 -3.95 16.15 -7.46
N SER A 150 -4.88 17.11 -7.41
CA SER A 150 -4.71 18.38 -8.14
C SER A 150 -3.47 19.16 -7.70
N ARG A 151 -3.11 19.05 -6.41
CA ARG A 151 -1.92 19.68 -5.83
C ARG A 151 -0.62 18.98 -6.22
N GLN A 152 -0.63 17.65 -6.45
CA GLN A 152 0.55 16.89 -6.90
C GLN A 152 1.08 17.34 -8.27
N HIS A 153 0.21 17.86 -9.15
CA HIS A 153 0.60 18.39 -10.45
C HIS A 153 0.84 19.90 -10.45
N SER A 154 0.51 20.59 -9.36
CA SER A 154 0.78 22.01 -9.20
C SER A 154 2.21 22.17 -8.69
N LYS A 155 3.14 22.62 -9.53
CA LYS A 155 4.48 23.08 -9.10
C LYS A 155 4.43 24.40 -8.29
N LEU A 156 3.25 24.80 -7.83
CA LEU A 156 3.00 26.02 -7.09
C LEU A 156 2.19 25.65 -5.85
N LEU A 157 2.87 25.63 -4.71
CA LEU A 157 2.51 26.32 -3.47
C LEU A 157 3.30 25.69 -2.32
N ASP A 158 4.30 26.45 -1.86
CA ASP A 158 5.00 26.24 -0.61
C ASP A 158 3.99 26.24 0.57
N PHE A 159 4.32 25.42 1.57
CA PHE A 159 3.52 25.04 2.73
C PHE A 159 3.37 26.15 3.78
N ASP A 160 2.66 27.24 3.49
CA ASP A 160 2.46 28.29 4.52
C ASP A 160 1.01 28.65 4.90
N ASP A 161 -0.04 28.10 4.28
CA ASP A 161 -1.40 28.65 4.52
C ASP A 161 -2.54 27.63 4.70
N VAL A 162 -2.38 26.60 5.53
CA VAL A 162 -3.56 25.93 6.14
C VAL A 162 -3.23 25.37 7.54
N LEU A 163 -3.27 26.25 8.56
CA LEU A 163 -3.54 25.91 9.96
C LEU A 163 -4.97 26.37 10.31
#